data_AF-T0I713-F1
#
_entry.id   AF-T0I713-F1
#
_cell.length_a   1.000
_cell.length_b   1.000
_cell.length_c   1.000
_cell.angle_alpha   90.00
_cell.angle_beta   90.00
_cell.angle_gamma   90.00
#
_symmetry.space_group_name_H-M   'P 1'
#
loop_
_entity.id
_entity.type
_entity.pdbx_description
1 polymer ?
#
loop_
_entity_poly.entity_id
_entity_poly.type
_entity_poly.pdbx_seq_one_letter_code
_entity_poly.pdbx_strand_id
1 'polypeptide(L)'
;MERTRNTALQQRTHFRIWLDRGFLAGQTVGAGHIRWGKAVNGLTGRLGEFTARYAGKLPPRGHRIVIETADGKPAAGFVTARGEPLAWETVIANRARLRSTMAARLRAFGGATRLAWPRPANTSIQGRNDSMDASRAR
;
A
#
# COMPACT_ATOMS: atom_id res chain seq x y z
N MET A 1 -19.88 13.79 -19.06
CA MET A 1 -20.04 13.08 -17.77
C MET A 1 -18.73 13.21 -16.99
N GLU A 2 -18.52 14.36 -16.36
CA GLU A 2 -17.35 14.59 -15.51
C GLU A 2 -17.51 13.77 -14.22
N ARG A 3 -16.57 12.85 -14.05
CA ARG A 3 -16.53 11.88 -12.96
C ARG A 3 -16.39 12.62 -11.63
N THR A 4 -17.30 12.34 -10.72
CA THR A 4 -17.28 12.54 -9.25
C THR A 4 -15.89 12.37 -8.63
N ARG A 5 -15.04 13.38 -8.73
CA ARG A 5 -13.73 13.41 -8.09
C ARG A 5 -13.72 14.51 -7.06
N ASN A 6 -13.79 14.09 -5.79
CA ASN A 6 -13.45 14.88 -4.61
C ASN A 6 -14.52 15.90 -4.18
N THR A 7 -15.78 15.49 -4.09
CA THR A 7 -16.81 16.33 -3.43
C THR A 7 -16.47 16.51 -1.94
N ALA A 8 -16.92 17.61 -1.33
CA ALA A 8 -16.71 17.88 0.09
C ALA A 8 -17.23 16.72 0.98
N LEU A 9 -18.28 16.03 0.54
CA LEU A 9 -18.81 14.83 1.20
C LEU A 9 -17.78 13.68 1.18
N GLN A 10 -17.13 13.43 0.04
CA GLN A 10 -16.09 12.40 -0.06
C GLN A 10 -14.87 12.74 0.79
N GLN A 11 -14.45 14.01 0.83
CA GLN A 11 -13.36 14.46 1.70
C GLN A 11 -13.69 14.27 3.18
N ARG A 12 -14.90 14.64 3.59
CA ARG A 12 -15.38 14.49 4.98
C ARG A 12 -15.49 13.02 5.38
N THR A 13 -15.96 12.15 4.48
CA THR A 13 -15.98 10.71 4.72
C THR A 13 -14.57 10.13 4.82
N HIS A 14 -13.65 10.55 3.95
CA HIS A 14 -12.25 10.13 4.02
C HIS A 14 -11.59 10.58 5.32
N PHE A 15 -11.88 11.79 5.77
CA PHE A 15 -11.42 12.33 7.04
C PHE A 15 -12.00 11.57 8.25
N ARG A 16 -13.30 11.22 8.24
CA ARG A 16 -13.91 10.39 9.28
C ARG A 16 -13.30 8.99 9.34
N ILE A 17 -13.10 8.34 8.19
CA ILE A 17 -12.42 7.05 8.11
C ILE A 17 -10.98 7.14 8.66
N TRP A 18 -10.29 8.25 8.39
CA TRP A 18 -8.96 8.50 8.94
C TRP A 18 -8.97 8.66 10.46
N LEU A 19 -9.96 9.36 11.01
CA LEU A 19 -10.15 9.48 12.46
C LEU A 19 -10.49 8.12 13.10
N ASP A 20 -11.43 7.37 12.53
CA ASP A 20 -11.94 6.10 13.07
C ASP A 20 -10.86 5.02 13.16
N ARG A 21 -9.90 5.00 12.22
CA ARG A 21 -8.73 4.10 12.25
C ARG A 21 -7.83 4.30 13.48
N GLY A 22 -8.03 5.37 14.24
CA GLY A 22 -7.29 5.63 15.46
C GLY A 22 -7.93 5.15 16.76
N PHE A 23 -9.20 4.73 16.75
CA PHE A 23 -9.96 4.53 17.99
C PHE A 23 -10.20 3.06 18.38
N LEU A 24 -9.73 2.09 17.59
CA LEU A 24 -9.87 0.66 17.94
C LEU A 24 -8.81 0.21 18.95
N ALA A 25 -9.24 -0.57 19.95
CA ALA A 25 -8.34 -1.15 20.96
C ALA A 25 -7.25 -2.00 20.29
N GLY A 26 -5.98 -1.73 20.63
CA GLY A 26 -4.81 -2.38 20.02
C GLY A 26 -4.36 -1.76 18.70
N GLN A 27 -5.11 -0.82 18.12
CA GLN A 27 -4.66 -0.02 16.98
C GLN A 27 -3.97 1.26 17.48
N THR A 28 -2.90 1.65 16.79
CA THR A 28 -2.21 2.90 17.12
C THR A 28 -3.02 4.05 16.54
N VAL A 29 -3.63 4.88 17.41
CA VAL A 29 -4.24 6.19 17.08
C VAL A 29 -3.46 6.81 15.94
N GLY A 30 -4.13 7.25 14.85
CA GLY A 30 -3.54 7.92 13.70
C GLY A 30 -2.49 8.92 14.15
N ALA A 31 -1.27 8.44 14.31
CA ALA A 31 -0.30 9.14 15.12
C ALA A 31 0.22 10.21 14.20
N GLY A 32 -0.24 11.46 14.32
CA GLY A 32 0.27 12.56 13.50
C GLY A 32 1.80 12.73 13.59
N HIS A 33 2.43 12.08 14.58
CA HIS A 33 3.86 12.01 14.79
C HIS A 33 4.49 10.71 14.28
N ILE A 34 5.53 10.83 13.44
CA ILE A 34 6.36 9.71 12.98
C ILE A 34 7.37 9.36 14.08
N ARG A 35 7.30 8.13 14.60
CA ARG A 35 8.29 7.60 15.54
C ARG A 35 9.48 7.06 14.78
N TRP A 36 10.67 7.53 15.09
CA TRP A 36 11.90 7.10 14.43
C TRP A 36 12.64 6.07 15.27
N GLY A 37 13.24 5.10 14.61
CA GLY A 37 14.06 4.08 15.23
C GLY A 37 15.24 3.69 14.34
N LYS A 38 16.11 2.88 14.91
CA LYS A 38 17.23 2.25 14.22
C LYS A 38 17.03 0.74 14.33
N ALA A 39 16.89 0.06 13.20
CA ALA A 39 16.86 -1.39 13.12
C ALA A 39 18.24 -1.92 12.68
N VAL A 40 18.42 -3.24 12.80
CA VAL A 40 19.65 -3.95 12.39
C VAL A 40 20.06 -3.57 10.95
N ASN A 41 19.08 -3.37 10.06
CA ASN A 41 19.30 -3.05 8.64
C ASN A 41 19.22 -1.55 8.30
N GLY A 42 19.16 -0.66 9.30
CA GLY A 42 19.22 0.80 9.10
C GLY A 42 18.04 1.58 9.68
N LEU A 43 17.79 2.77 9.10
CA LEU A 43 16.77 3.71 9.59
C LEU A 43 15.36 3.13 9.40
N THR A 44 14.53 3.27 10.44
CA THR A 44 13.10 2.95 10.40
C THR A 44 12.27 4.13 10.89
N GLY A 45 11.07 4.29 10.34
CA GLY A 45 10.09 5.27 10.79
C GLY A 45 8.70 4.64 10.83
N ARG A 46 7.92 4.89 11.87
CA ARG A 46 6.58 4.31 12.05
C ARG A 46 5.52 5.40 12.17
N LEU A 47 4.42 5.23 11.45
CA LEU A 47 3.24 6.09 11.47
C LEU A 47 1.98 5.20 11.49
N GLY A 48 1.30 5.13 12.64
CA GLY A 48 0.17 4.22 12.82
C GLY A 48 0.56 2.76 12.55
N GLU A 49 -0.15 2.12 11.61
CA GLU A 49 0.11 0.76 11.14
C GLU A 49 1.29 0.65 10.16
N PHE A 50 1.77 1.76 9.61
CA PHE A 50 2.81 1.72 8.58
C PHE A 50 4.21 1.88 9.16
N THR A 51 5.12 1.09 8.63
CA THR A 51 6.55 1.18 8.91
C THR A 51 7.30 1.43 7.62
N ALA A 52 8.03 2.53 7.53
CA ALA A 52 9.03 2.77 6.51
C ALA A 52 10.35 2.17 6.96
N ARG A 53 10.95 1.36 6.10
CA ARG A 53 12.24 0.71 6.33
C ARG A 53 13.21 1.01 5.20
N TYR A 54 14.43 1.38 5.55
CA TYR A 54 15.52 1.39 4.59
C TYR A 54 15.93 -0.06 4.27
N ALA A 55 15.85 -0.43 2.98
CA ALA A 55 16.11 -1.78 2.50
C ALA A 55 17.46 -1.92 1.79
N GLY A 56 18.36 -0.96 1.98
CA GLY A 56 19.72 -1.01 1.46
C GLY A 56 19.91 -0.29 0.13
N LYS A 57 21.12 -0.45 -0.43
CA LYS A 57 21.53 0.17 -1.70
C LYS A 57 21.17 -0.75 -2.88
N LEU A 58 20.69 -0.18 -3.97
CA LEU A 58 20.47 -0.87 -5.24
C LEU A 58 21.62 -0.55 -6.22
N PRO A 59 22.27 -1.54 -6.85
CA PRO A 59 23.22 -1.32 -7.94
C PRO A 59 22.50 -0.88 -9.24
N PRO A 60 23.06 0.01 -10.09
CA PRO A 60 24.34 0.71 -9.96
C PRO A 60 24.29 1.95 -9.04
N ARG A 61 23.11 2.56 -8.85
CA ARG A 61 22.85 3.67 -7.92
C ARG A 61 21.44 3.56 -7.37
N GLY A 62 21.26 3.88 -6.09
CA GLY A 62 19.93 3.98 -5.48
C GLY A 62 19.87 3.50 -4.04
N HIS A 63 18.91 4.02 -3.29
CA HIS A 63 18.60 3.68 -1.91
C HIS A 63 17.15 3.23 -1.85
N ARG A 64 16.94 1.96 -1.50
CA ARG A 64 15.62 1.33 -1.46
C ARG A 64 14.90 1.66 -0.17
N ILE A 65 13.65 2.08 -0.27
CA ILE A 65 12.75 2.32 0.85
C ILE A 65 11.51 1.45 0.63
N VAL A 66 11.13 0.72 1.66
CA VAL A 66 9.96 -0.16 1.66
C VAL A 66 8.98 0.34 2.72
N ILE A 67 7.69 0.36 2.39
CA ILE A 67 6.60 0.60 3.33
C ILE A 67 5.93 -0.73 3.63
N GLU A 68 5.85 -1.06 4.92
CA GLU A 68 5.31 -2.30 5.44
C GLU A 68 4.07 -2.00 6.31
N THR A 69 3.12 -2.94 6.36
CA THR A 69 2.01 -2.93 7.31
C THR A 69 2.47 -3.43 8.68
N ALA A 70 1.57 -3.41 9.68
CA ALA A 70 1.87 -3.88 11.03
C ALA A 70 2.34 -5.35 11.07
N ASP A 71 1.94 -6.16 10.09
CA ASP A 71 2.33 -7.57 9.93
C ASP A 71 3.74 -7.75 9.32
N GLY A 72 4.47 -6.66 9.04
CA GLY A 72 5.77 -6.68 8.36
C GLY A 72 5.70 -7.00 6.86
N LYS A 73 4.50 -7.08 6.28
CA LYS A 73 4.29 -7.33 4.85
C LYS A 73 4.34 -6.03 4.04
N PRO A 74 4.75 -6.06 2.76
CA PRO A 74 4.65 -4.89 1.90
C PRO A 74 3.24 -4.31 1.88
N ALA A 75 3.12 -2.99 1.99
CA ALA A 75 1.84 -2.27 1.98
C ALA A 75 1.22 -2.19 0.58
N ALA A 76 0.93 -3.34 -0.03
CA ALA A 76 0.31 -3.42 -1.35
C ALA A 76 -1.21 -3.16 -1.31
N GLY A 77 -1.76 -2.66 -2.43
CA GLY A 77 -3.21 -2.43 -2.58
C GLY A 77 -3.73 -1.13 -1.94
N PHE A 78 -2.84 -0.24 -1.49
CA PHE A 78 -3.22 1.08 -1.02
C PHE A 78 -3.33 2.07 -2.18
N VAL A 79 -4.35 2.91 -2.13
CA VAL A 79 -4.57 3.98 -3.11
C VAL A 79 -4.74 5.33 -2.42
N THR A 80 -4.38 6.40 -3.12
CA THR A 80 -4.65 7.78 -2.66
C THR A 80 -6.15 8.05 -2.62
N ALA A 81 -6.55 9.20 -2.02
CA ALA A 81 -7.94 9.67 -2.05
C ALA A 81 -8.50 9.89 -3.47
N ARG A 82 -7.63 9.96 -4.49
CA ARG A 82 -8.02 10.06 -5.92
C ARG A 82 -8.14 8.69 -6.60
N GLY A 83 -7.87 7.60 -5.87
CA GLY A 83 -7.86 6.24 -6.40
C GLY A 83 -6.55 5.87 -7.11
N GLU A 84 -5.50 6.67 -6.99
CA GLU A 84 -4.20 6.37 -7.63
C GLU A 84 -3.43 5.34 -6.79
N PRO A 85 -2.91 4.25 -7.38
CA PRO A 85 -2.14 3.26 -6.65
C PRO A 85 -0.88 3.84 -6.02
N LEU A 86 -0.63 3.52 -4.75
CA LEU A 86 0.63 3.81 -4.09
C LEU A 86 1.57 2.62 -4.20
N ALA A 87 2.72 2.82 -4.84
CA ALA A 87 3.80 1.86 -4.80
C ALA A 87 4.34 1.76 -3.36
N TRP A 88 4.38 0.57 -2.78
CA TRP A 88 4.95 0.31 -1.45
C TRP A 88 6.48 0.39 -1.42
N GLU A 89 7.12 0.34 -2.58
CA GLU A 89 8.55 0.53 -2.76
C GLU A 89 8.88 1.87 -3.41
N THR A 90 10.02 2.45 -3.04
CA THR A 90 10.65 3.57 -3.75
C THR A 90 12.15 3.42 -3.74
N VAL A 91 12.80 3.93 -4.80
CA VAL A 91 14.25 4.09 -4.86
C VAL A 91 14.58 5.57 -4.96
N ILE A 92 15.53 6.03 -4.15
CA ILE A 92 16.06 7.40 -4.24
C ILE A 92 17.54 7.39 -4.59
N ALA A 93 17.99 8.35 -5.38
CA ALA A 93 19.40 8.45 -5.76
C ALA A 93 20.31 8.96 -4.62
N ASN A 94 19.78 9.84 -3.75
CA ASN A 94 20.56 10.53 -2.71
C ASN A 94 20.11 10.12 -1.30
N ARG A 95 21.03 9.52 -0.52
CA ARG A 95 20.80 9.11 0.88
C ARG A 95 20.41 10.26 1.81
N ALA A 96 20.84 11.50 1.55
CA ALA A 96 20.45 12.64 2.37
C ALA A 96 18.92 12.87 2.38
N ARG A 97 18.23 12.45 1.31
CA ARG A 97 16.76 12.52 1.21
C ARG A 97 16.05 11.35 1.88
N LEU A 98 16.75 10.41 2.51
CA LEU A 98 16.16 9.19 3.07
C LEU A 98 15.06 9.50 4.08
N ARG A 99 15.39 10.29 5.12
CA ARG A 99 14.46 10.61 6.20
C ARG A 99 13.24 11.38 5.70
N SER A 100 13.44 12.42 4.88
CA SER A 100 12.34 13.22 4.33
C SER A 100 11.46 12.41 3.38
N THR A 101 12.04 11.54 2.55
CA THR A 101 11.29 10.64 1.66
C THR A 101 10.49 9.61 2.45
N MET A 102 11.08 8.98 3.47
CA MET A 102 10.37 8.04 4.35
C MET A 102 9.19 8.74 5.03
N ALA A 103 9.37 9.96 5.53
CA ALA A 103 8.30 10.73 6.15
C ALA A 103 7.17 11.07 5.18
N ALA A 104 7.50 11.51 3.96
CA ALA A 104 6.50 11.80 2.93
C ALA A 104 5.70 10.55 2.56
N ARG A 105 6.38 9.41 2.39
CA ARG A 105 5.73 8.13 2.07
C ARG A 105 4.84 7.66 3.21
N LEU A 106 5.30 7.70 4.46
CA LEU A 106 4.48 7.36 5.62
C LEU A 106 3.19 8.19 5.66
N ARG A 107 3.27 9.50 5.42
CA ARG A 107 2.08 10.36 5.39
C ARG A 107 1.16 10.03 4.22
N ALA A 108 1.71 9.74 3.04
CA ALA A 108 0.91 9.30 1.89
C ALA A 108 0.13 8.01 2.20
N PHE A 109 0.78 7.03 2.82
CA PHE A 109 0.14 5.77 3.24
C PHE A 109 -0.85 5.97 4.41
N GLY A 110 -0.51 6.83 5.38
CA GLY A 110 -1.39 7.17 6.49
C GLY A 110 -2.71 7.80 6.04
N GLY A 111 -2.72 8.50 4.90
CA GLY A 111 -3.93 9.03 4.26
C GLY A 111 -4.52 8.14 3.17
N ALA A 112 -3.95 6.97 2.90
CA ALA A 112 -4.38 6.08 1.83
C ALA A 112 -5.52 5.17 2.27
N THR A 113 -6.26 4.62 1.31
CA THR A 113 -7.29 3.60 1.56
C THR A 113 -6.85 2.29 0.93
N ARG A 114 -6.98 1.19 1.68
CA ARG A 114 -6.76 -0.14 1.13
C ARG A 114 -8.00 -0.52 0.33
N LEU A 115 -7.86 -0.64 -0.98
CA LEU A 115 -8.89 -1.27 -1.80
C LEU A 115 -8.58 -2.77 -1.82
N ALA A 116 -9.59 -3.61 -1.63
CA ALA A 116 -9.48 -5.03 -1.96
C ALA A 116 -9.14 -5.09 -3.45
N TRP A 117 -7.88 -5.32 -3.77
CA TRP A 117 -7.46 -5.50 -5.16
C TRP A 117 -8.27 -6.66 -5.74
N PRO A 118 -8.95 -6.51 -6.88
CA PRO A 118 -9.65 -7.63 -7.49
C PRO A 118 -8.61 -8.71 -7.79
N ARG A 119 -8.90 -9.93 -7.36
CA ARG A 119 -8.20 -11.17 -7.74
C ARG A 119 -7.78 -11.03 -9.21
N PRO A 120 -6.52 -11.31 -9.59
CA PRO A 120 -6.14 -11.25 -11.00
C PRO A 120 -7.12 -12.12 -11.78
N ALA A 121 -7.80 -11.50 -12.76
CA ALA A 121 -8.68 -12.18 -13.69
C ALA A 121 -7.80 -13.07 -14.58
N ASN A 122 -7.43 -14.23 -14.06
CA ASN A 122 -6.87 -15.37 -14.78
C ASN A 122 -7.10 -16.62 -13.95
N THR A 123 -8.38 -16.97 -13.81
CA THR A 123 -8.75 -18.38 -13.77
C THR A 123 -9.48 -18.60 -15.07
N SER A 124 -8.74 -19.02 -16.09
CA SER A 124 -9.29 -19.59 -17.31
C SER A 124 -10.29 -20.67 -16.90
N ILE A 125 -11.57 -20.34 -16.99
CA ILE A 125 -12.63 -21.34 -17.15
C ILE A 125 -12.48 -21.81 -18.60
N GLN A 126 -11.46 -22.62 -18.86
CA GLN A 126 -11.30 -23.37 -20.10
C GLN A 126 -10.92 -24.78 -19.67
N GLY A 127 -11.90 -25.67 -19.68
CA GLY A 127 -11.77 -27.04 -19.20
C GLY A 127 -13.08 -27.65 -18.70
N ARG A 128 -14.21 -27.29 -19.31
CA ARG A 128 -15.46 -28.05 -19.18
C ARG A 128 -16.20 -27.94 -20.51
N ASN A 129 -15.67 -28.65 -21.49
CA ASN A 129 -16.32 -29.08 -22.74
C ASN A 129 -15.22 -29.75 -23.55
N ASP A 130 -15.09 -31.07 -23.40
CA ASP A 130 -14.52 -32.01 -24.39
C ASP A 130 -14.44 -33.40 -23.73
N SER A 131 -15.58 -34.08 -23.65
CA SER A 131 -15.68 -35.55 -23.48
C SER A 131 -17.13 -36.01 -23.62
N MET A 132 -17.82 -35.51 -24.65
CA MET A 132 -19.14 -36.03 -25.01
C MET A 132 -19.34 -35.94 -26.52
N ASP A 133 -18.43 -36.53 -27.30
CA ASP A 133 -18.75 -37.02 -28.65
C ASP A 133 -17.56 -37.81 -29.24
N ALA A 134 -17.48 -39.10 -28.96
CA ALA A 134 -16.71 -40.06 -29.78
C ALA A 134 -16.97 -41.51 -29.34
N SER A 135 -18.21 -42.00 -29.44
CA SER A 135 -18.49 -43.45 -29.63
C SER A 135 -19.96 -43.69 -29.98
N ARG A 136 -20.40 -43.12 -31.10
CA ARG A 136 -21.56 -43.61 -31.85
C ARG A 136 -21.25 -43.53 -33.34
N ALA A 137 -20.53 -44.53 -33.86
CA ALA A 137 -20.64 -44.95 -35.24
C ALA A 137 -19.91 -46.29 -35.45
N ARG A 138 -20.74 -47.32 -35.71
CA ARG A 138 -20.46 -48.60 -36.37
C ARG A 138 -19.88 -49.72 -35.51
#